data_AF-A0A059LL11-F1
#
_entry.id   AF-A0A059LL11-F1
#
_cell.length_a   1.000
_cell.length_b   1.000
_cell.length_c   1.000
_cell.angle_alpha   90.00
_cell.angle_beta   90.00
_cell.angle_gamma   90.00
#
_symmetry.space_group_name_H-M   'P 1'
#
loop_
_entity.id
_entity.type
_entity.pdbx_description
1 polymer ?
#
loop_
_entity_poly.entity_id
_entity_poly.type
_entity_poly.pdbx_seq_one_letter_code
_entity_poly.pdbx_strand_id
1 'polypeptide(L)'
;MADYNIRRSAGSPEDLAFFRSNTRELVEQLGEDLSFQSIEEELCDIPGKYAEREGGFILIAEHADGRALGAVAVRPLPAQSSPSTRACEMKRLFVPPRHQGRGLGRALAERALKEAQLSGYGVMFLDTLTRLAPANKLYSVLGFEAVEPYNYNPIPDVRYFSRRL
;
A
#
# COMPACT_ATOMS: atom_id res chain seq x y z
N MET A 1 8.86 -24.07 1.60
CA MET A 1 8.84 -22.87 2.46
C MET A 1 8.90 -21.65 1.54
N ALA A 2 8.28 -20.53 1.91
CA ALA A 2 8.38 -19.33 1.09
C ALA A 2 9.82 -18.79 1.19
N ASP A 3 10.49 -18.54 0.05
CA ASP A 3 11.87 -18.03 0.03
C ASP A 3 11.95 -16.51 0.32
N TYR A 4 10.96 -15.97 1.02
CA TYR A 4 10.86 -14.56 1.31
C TYR A 4 10.38 -14.30 2.73
N ASN A 5 10.81 -13.18 3.28
CA ASN A 5 10.32 -12.58 4.51
C ASN A 5 9.61 -11.25 4.20
N ILE A 6 8.71 -10.82 5.08
CA ILE A 6 8.13 -9.47 5.02
C ILE A 6 8.48 -8.76 6.32
N ARG A 7 9.16 -7.62 6.21
CA ARG A 7 9.59 -6.80 7.35
C ARG A 7 9.13 -5.36 7.21
N ARG A 8 8.98 -4.67 8.35
CA ARG A 8 8.90 -3.20 8.37
C ARG A 8 10.23 -2.63 7.87
N SER A 9 10.15 -1.55 7.10
CA SER A 9 11.31 -0.77 6.74
C SER A 9 11.92 -0.14 7.99
N ALA A 10 13.25 -0.14 8.07
CA ALA A 10 13.97 0.55 9.14
C ALA A 10 14.14 2.07 8.85
N GLY A 11 13.60 2.56 7.73
CA GLY A 11 13.86 3.91 7.24
C GLY A 11 15.29 4.10 6.72
N SER A 12 16.01 3.01 6.42
CA SER A 12 17.36 3.08 5.87
C SER A 12 17.35 3.69 4.46
N PRO A 13 18.44 4.33 4.03
CA PRO A 13 18.54 4.87 2.66
C PRO A 13 18.24 3.82 1.58
N GLU A 14 18.64 2.56 1.80
CA GLU A 14 18.37 1.44 0.89
C GLU A 14 16.88 1.12 0.79
N ASP A 15 16.20 0.96 1.92
CA ASP A 15 14.76 0.68 1.95
C ASP A 15 13.95 1.79 1.27
N LEU A 16 14.30 3.05 1.57
CA LEU A 16 13.61 4.22 1.03
C LEU A 16 13.89 4.38 -0.47
N ALA A 17 15.12 4.12 -0.92
CA ALA A 17 15.48 4.11 -2.33
C ALA A 17 14.72 2.99 -3.09
N PHE A 18 14.66 1.79 -2.51
CA PHE A 18 13.90 0.69 -3.07
C PHE A 18 12.41 1.04 -3.16
N PHE A 19 11.79 1.51 -2.07
CA PHE A 19 10.37 1.86 -2.07
C PHE A 19 10.04 2.95 -3.10
N ARG A 20 10.92 3.96 -3.24
CA ARG A 20 10.81 5.01 -4.25
C ARG A 20 10.87 4.43 -5.67
N SER A 21 11.85 3.58 -5.97
CA SER A 21 11.99 2.93 -7.28
C SER A 21 10.81 1.99 -7.58
N ASN A 22 10.38 1.19 -6.62
CA ASN A 22 9.25 0.28 -6.73
C ASN A 22 7.93 1.04 -6.99
N THR A 23 7.77 2.20 -6.35
CA THR A 23 6.61 3.07 -6.58
C THR A 23 6.63 3.71 -7.96
N ARG A 24 7.80 4.11 -8.48
CA ARG A 24 7.91 4.60 -9.87
C ARG A 24 7.54 3.52 -10.88
N GLU A 25 8.06 2.30 -10.72
CA GLU A 25 7.70 1.17 -11.60
C GLU A 25 6.20 0.86 -11.56
N LEU A 26 5.55 0.97 -10.38
CA LEU A 26 4.09 0.88 -10.27
C LEU A 26 3.39 1.96 -11.12
N VAL A 27 3.79 3.23 -10.97
CA VAL A 27 3.16 4.36 -11.68
C VAL A 27 3.31 4.19 -13.19
N GLU A 28 4.50 3.82 -13.66
CA GLU A 28 4.77 3.52 -15.07
C GLU A 28 3.90 2.37 -15.59
N GLN A 29 3.73 1.29 -14.81
CA GLN A 29 2.88 0.16 -15.20
C GLN A 29 1.40 0.45 -15.16
N LEU A 30 0.97 1.35 -14.28
CA LEU A 30 -0.39 1.85 -14.32
C LEU A 30 -0.60 2.62 -15.63
N GLY A 31 0.39 3.37 -16.13
CA GLY A 31 0.19 4.16 -17.35
C GLY A 31 -0.88 5.24 -17.17
N GLU A 32 -1.17 5.61 -15.93
CA GLU A 32 -2.03 6.73 -15.56
C GLU A 32 -1.15 7.91 -15.16
N ASP A 33 -1.60 9.12 -15.45
CA ASP A 33 -1.00 10.31 -14.87
C ASP A 33 -1.42 10.42 -13.40
N LEU A 34 -0.58 9.91 -12.49
CA LEU A 34 -0.76 10.01 -11.05
C LEU A 34 -0.25 11.35 -10.47
N SER A 35 0.04 12.35 -11.30
CA SER A 35 0.49 13.69 -10.85
C SER A 35 -0.48 14.35 -9.87
N PHE A 36 -1.78 14.11 -10.01
CA PHE A 36 -2.81 14.62 -9.07
C PHE A 36 -2.69 14.02 -7.66
N GLN A 37 -2.01 12.87 -7.49
CA GLN A 37 -1.69 12.33 -6.16
C GLN A 37 -0.42 12.97 -5.57
N SER A 38 0.09 14.04 -6.19
CA SER A 38 1.39 14.65 -5.86
C SER A 38 2.49 13.59 -5.82
N ILE A 39 2.49 12.65 -6.79
CA ILE A 39 3.36 11.49 -6.74
C ILE A 39 4.85 11.87 -6.69
N GLU A 40 5.26 12.90 -7.41
CA GLU A 40 6.65 13.39 -7.37
C GLU A 40 7.02 14.00 -6.02
N GLU A 41 6.11 14.74 -5.39
CA GLU A 41 6.32 15.28 -4.03
C GLU A 41 6.36 14.16 -3.01
N GLU A 42 5.45 13.18 -3.12
CA GLU A 42 5.44 11.97 -2.30
C GLU A 42 6.76 11.22 -2.43
N LEU A 43 7.20 10.97 -3.66
CA LEU A 43 8.45 10.27 -3.93
C LEU A 43 9.65 11.03 -3.34
N CYS A 44 9.67 12.37 -3.44
CA CYS A 44 10.72 13.20 -2.85
C CYS A 44 10.79 13.11 -1.32
N ASP A 45 9.64 13.09 -0.65
CA ASP A 45 9.50 13.16 0.80
C ASP A 45 9.46 11.79 1.51
N ILE A 46 9.60 10.66 0.81
CA ILE A 46 9.64 9.31 1.44
C ILE A 46 10.67 9.28 2.60
N PRO A 47 10.28 8.85 3.83
CA PRO A 47 9.04 8.13 4.14
C PRO A 47 7.81 9.03 4.36
N GLY A 48 7.97 10.33 4.64
CA GLY A 48 6.88 11.31 4.72
C GLY A 48 5.69 10.83 5.56
N LYS A 49 4.50 10.84 4.95
CA LYS A 49 3.24 10.30 5.51
C LYS A 49 3.25 8.80 5.87
N TYR A 50 4.25 8.05 5.43
CA TYR A 50 4.46 6.64 5.76
C TYR A 50 5.46 6.45 6.91
N ALA A 51 6.00 7.52 7.48
CA ALA A 51 6.90 7.43 8.61
C ALA A 51 6.16 7.01 9.89
N GLU A 52 6.85 6.25 10.75
CA GLU A 52 6.27 5.76 12.01
C GLU A 52 5.82 6.89 12.94
N ARG A 53 6.55 8.01 12.98
CA ARG A 53 6.18 9.20 13.76
C ARG A 53 4.83 9.80 13.35
N GLU A 54 4.44 9.64 12.08
CA GLU A 54 3.15 10.08 11.56
C GLU A 54 2.05 9.04 11.83
N GLY A 55 2.43 7.83 12.28
CA GLY A 55 1.55 6.68 12.40
C GLY A 55 1.47 5.81 11.14
N GLY A 56 2.33 6.06 10.15
CA GLY A 56 2.45 5.23 8.94
C GLY A 56 3.51 4.14 9.07
N PHE A 57 3.61 3.28 8.06
CA PHE A 57 4.73 2.35 7.91
C PHE A 57 4.87 1.87 6.47
N ILE A 58 6.08 1.38 6.14
CA ILE A 58 6.38 0.70 4.87
C ILE A 58 6.76 -0.75 5.18
N LEU A 59 6.22 -1.69 4.42
CA LEU A 59 6.60 -3.10 4.44
C LEU A 59 7.34 -3.45 3.16
N ILE A 60 8.44 -4.19 3.30
CA ILE A 60 9.26 -4.70 2.21
C ILE A 60 9.21 -6.23 2.26
N ALA A 61 8.87 -6.84 1.13
CA ALA A 61 9.10 -8.25 0.91
C ALA A 61 10.55 -8.43 0.47
N GLU A 62 11.29 -9.32 1.11
CA GLU A 62 12.72 -9.53 0.89
C GLU A 62 12.98 -11.02 0.69
N HIS A 63 13.78 -11.35 -0.32
CA HIS A 63 14.24 -12.71 -0.55
C HIS A 63 15.28 -13.12 0.50
N ALA A 64 15.52 -14.42 0.68
CA ALA A 64 16.52 -14.92 1.64
C ALA A 64 17.96 -14.42 1.38
N ASP A 65 18.27 -13.94 0.17
CA ASP A 65 19.55 -13.33 -0.20
C ASP A 65 19.62 -11.81 0.07
N GLY A 66 18.60 -11.23 0.69
CA GLY A 66 18.52 -9.79 1.00
C GLY A 66 17.91 -8.93 -0.10
N ARG A 67 17.58 -9.50 -1.28
CA ARG A 67 16.99 -8.72 -2.37
C ARG A 67 15.53 -8.37 -2.09
N ALA A 68 15.20 -7.09 -2.14
CA ALA A 68 13.82 -6.62 -2.06
C ALA A 68 13.00 -7.02 -3.31
N LEU A 69 11.80 -7.56 -3.09
CA LEU A 69 10.93 -8.20 -4.08
C LEU A 69 9.62 -7.44 -4.34
N GLY A 70 9.27 -6.49 -3.46
CA GLY A 70 8.05 -5.70 -3.55
C GLY A 70 7.79 -4.98 -2.24
N ALA A 71 6.81 -4.07 -2.25
CA ALA A 71 6.49 -3.28 -1.08
C ALA A 71 4.99 -2.92 -1.00
N VAL A 72 4.60 -2.48 0.18
CA VAL A 72 3.32 -1.81 0.45
C VAL A 72 3.53 -0.77 1.55
N ALA A 73 2.78 0.32 1.51
CA ALA A 73 2.79 1.32 2.56
C ALA A 73 1.41 1.51 3.17
N VAL A 74 1.40 1.96 4.41
CA VAL A 74 0.20 2.35 5.14
C VAL A 74 0.42 3.75 5.70
N ARG A 75 -0.59 4.62 5.55
CA ARG A 75 -0.61 5.96 6.16
C ARG A 75 -1.87 6.14 7.01
N PRO A 76 -1.86 7.02 8.02
CA PRO A 76 -3.10 7.42 8.68
C PRO A 76 -4.05 8.11 7.71
N LEU A 77 -5.34 7.94 7.93
CA LEU A 77 -6.40 8.65 7.23
C LEU A 77 -7.09 9.61 8.23
N PRO A 78 -7.38 10.87 7.85
CA PRO A 78 -7.98 11.85 8.77
C PRO A 78 -9.29 11.36 9.40
N ALA A 79 -9.56 11.81 10.64
CA ALA A 79 -10.73 11.39 11.42
C ALA A 79 -12.09 11.65 10.73
N GLN A 80 -12.14 12.56 9.76
CA GLN A 80 -13.34 12.81 8.96
C GLN A 80 -13.82 11.55 8.21
N SER A 81 -12.91 10.64 7.87
CA SER A 81 -13.23 9.36 7.25
C SER A 81 -13.79 8.32 8.22
N SER A 82 -13.60 8.52 9.53
CA SER A 82 -14.09 7.64 10.60
C SER A 82 -14.01 8.35 11.97
N PRO A 83 -15.07 9.07 12.39
CA PRO A 83 -15.01 9.99 13.54
C PRO A 83 -14.72 9.34 14.90
N SER A 84 -14.96 8.03 15.03
CA SER A 84 -14.85 7.28 16.28
C SER A 84 -13.81 6.15 16.24
N THR A 85 -13.06 6.01 15.15
CA THR A 85 -12.09 4.92 14.99
C THR A 85 -10.90 5.41 14.16
N ARG A 86 -9.67 5.16 14.63
CA ARG A 86 -8.47 5.47 13.84
C ARG A 86 -8.53 4.70 12.52
N ALA A 87 -8.51 5.45 11.43
CA ALA A 87 -8.48 4.93 10.08
C ALA A 87 -7.07 5.03 9.51
N CYS A 88 -6.72 4.06 8.68
CA CYS A 88 -5.52 4.08 7.85
C CYS A 88 -5.87 3.78 6.40
N GLU A 89 -4.93 4.00 5.51
CA GLU A 89 -5.06 3.72 4.09
C GLU A 89 -3.86 2.90 3.60
N MET A 90 -4.14 1.79 2.91
CA MET A 90 -3.11 1.01 2.22
C MET A 90 -2.83 1.65 0.86
N LYS A 91 -1.56 1.95 0.59
CA LYS A 91 -1.09 2.56 -0.66
C LYS A 91 0.14 1.84 -1.19
N ARG A 92 0.38 2.01 -2.49
CA ARG A 92 1.61 1.58 -3.18
C ARG A 92 1.92 0.08 -3.01
N LEU A 93 0.89 -0.77 -2.90
CA LEU A 93 1.07 -2.23 -2.95
C LEU A 93 1.53 -2.61 -4.35
N PHE A 94 2.79 -3.03 -4.49
CA PHE A 94 3.33 -3.42 -5.77
C PHE A 94 4.42 -4.49 -5.64
N VAL A 95 4.30 -5.49 -6.51
CA VAL A 95 5.29 -6.54 -6.73
C VAL A 95 5.62 -6.49 -8.23
N PRO A 96 6.88 -6.22 -8.60
CA PRO A 96 7.29 -6.20 -10.00
C PRO A 96 6.93 -7.51 -10.74
N PRO A 97 6.55 -7.47 -12.03
CA PRO A 97 6.12 -8.64 -12.80
C PRO A 97 7.08 -9.84 -12.69
N ARG A 98 8.38 -9.58 -12.71
CA ARG A 98 9.48 -10.56 -12.51
C ARG A 98 9.44 -11.32 -11.17
N HIS A 99 8.61 -10.88 -10.22
CA HIS A 99 8.44 -11.49 -8.88
C HIS A 99 6.99 -11.94 -8.62
N GLN A 100 6.06 -11.76 -9.57
CA GLN A 100 4.65 -12.13 -9.42
C GLN A 100 4.43 -13.66 -9.54
N GLY A 101 3.19 -14.10 -9.32
CA GLY A 101 2.81 -15.53 -9.39
C GLY A 101 3.16 -16.35 -8.15
N ARG A 102 3.81 -15.76 -7.14
CA ARG A 102 4.24 -16.43 -5.90
C ARG A 102 3.43 -16.06 -4.65
N GLY A 103 2.30 -15.35 -4.83
CA GLY A 103 1.46 -14.91 -3.70
C GLY A 103 1.99 -13.71 -2.91
N LEU A 104 3.10 -13.08 -3.33
CA LEU A 104 3.74 -11.96 -2.63
C LEU A 104 2.81 -10.77 -2.38
N GLY A 105 2.00 -10.37 -3.38
CA GLY A 105 1.08 -9.24 -3.22
C GLY A 105 0.03 -9.49 -2.14
N ARG A 106 -0.47 -10.74 -2.07
CA ARG A 106 -1.38 -11.17 -1.00
C ARG A 106 -0.69 -11.17 0.36
N ALA A 107 0.50 -11.74 0.45
CA ALA A 107 1.26 -11.79 1.69
C ALA A 107 1.61 -10.39 2.23
N LEU A 108 1.97 -9.45 1.35
CA LEU A 108 2.19 -8.03 1.70
C LEU A 108 0.92 -7.38 2.25
N ALA A 109 -0.22 -7.56 1.57
CA ALA A 109 -1.49 -7.00 2.01
C ALA A 109 -1.97 -7.61 3.36
N GLU A 110 -1.87 -8.94 3.52
CA GLU A 110 -2.19 -9.62 4.79
C GLU A 110 -1.29 -9.13 5.93
N ARG A 111 0.01 -8.93 5.66
CA ARG A 111 0.92 -8.37 6.66
C ARG A 111 0.58 -6.92 6.98
N ALA A 112 0.24 -6.09 5.99
CA ALA A 112 -0.17 -4.70 6.22
C ALA A 112 -1.41 -4.60 7.11
N LEU A 113 -2.40 -5.47 6.89
CA LEU A 113 -3.60 -5.56 7.73
C LEU A 113 -3.26 -5.89 9.18
N LYS A 114 -2.42 -6.93 9.39
CA LYS A 114 -1.97 -7.34 10.73
C LYS A 114 -1.19 -6.23 11.43
N GLU A 115 -0.26 -5.59 10.73
CA GLU A 115 0.56 -4.51 11.28
C GLU A 115 -0.28 -3.26 11.61
N ALA A 116 -1.29 -2.94 10.79
CA ALA A 116 -2.21 -1.85 11.07
C ALA A 116 -3.05 -2.11 12.32
N GLN A 117 -3.55 -3.34 12.50
CA GLN A 117 -4.28 -3.75 13.70
C GLN A 117 -3.40 -3.64 14.95
N LEU A 118 -2.15 -4.12 14.88
CA LEU A 118 -1.16 -3.99 15.96
C LEU A 118 -0.79 -2.54 16.26
N SER A 119 -0.86 -1.65 15.26
CA SER A 119 -0.67 -0.20 15.42
C SER A 119 -1.92 0.55 15.89
N GLY A 120 -3.00 -0.17 16.24
CA GLY A 120 -4.21 0.40 16.84
C GLY A 120 -5.20 1.04 15.86
N TYR A 121 -5.06 0.75 14.55
CA TYR A 121 -6.09 1.11 13.57
C TYR A 121 -7.26 0.13 13.65
N GLY A 122 -8.49 0.65 13.59
CA GLY A 122 -9.71 -0.17 13.59
C GLY A 122 -10.38 -0.30 12.21
N VAL A 123 -9.92 0.47 11.23
CA VAL A 123 -10.39 0.38 9.84
C VAL A 123 -9.27 0.75 8.88
N MET A 124 -9.21 0.03 7.76
CA MET A 124 -8.31 0.28 6.64
C MET A 124 -9.10 0.59 5.38
N PHE A 125 -8.69 1.63 4.67
CA PHE A 125 -9.22 2.04 3.37
C PHE A 125 -8.20 1.77 2.27
N LEU A 126 -8.68 1.70 1.02
CA LEU A 126 -7.85 1.76 -0.17
C LEU A 126 -8.69 2.18 -1.39
N ASP A 127 -7.99 2.68 -2.41
CA ASP A 127 -8.53 2.94 -3.74
C ASP A 127 -7.74 2.16 -4.79
N THR A 128 -8.42 1.73 -5.85
CA THR A 128 -7.81 1.02 -6.97
C THR A 128 -8.58 1.28 -8.27
N LEU A 129 -7.94 1.10 -9.42
CA LEU A 129 -8.61 1.26 -10.71
C LEU A 129 -9.45 0.04 -11.03
N THR A 130 -10.64 0.23 -11.61
CA THR A 130 -11.55 -0.87 -11.98
C THR A 130 -10.89 -1.88 -12.92
N ARG A 131 -10.05 -1.42 -13.85
CA ARG A 131 -9.33 -2.28 -14.80
C ARG A 131 -8.27 -3.20 -14.16
N LEU A 132 -7.86 -2.93 -12.92
CA LEU A 132 -6.89 -3.77 -12.19
C LEU A 132 -7.61 -4.97 -11.55
N ALA A 133 -8.18 -5.84 -12.38
CA ALA A 133 -8.96 -7.00 -11.93
C ALA A 133 -8.22 -7.88 -10.89
N PRO A 134 -6.89 -8.14 -11.00
CA PRO A 134 -6.16 -8.89 -9.98
C PRO A 134 -6.17 -8.21 -8.59
N ALA A 135 -6.01 -6.90 -8.54
CA ALA A 135 -6.02 -6.14 -7.28
C ALA A 135 -7.44 -6.11 -6.67
N ASN A 136 -8.46 -5.84 -7.48
CA ASN A 136 -9.86 -5.86 -7.05
C ASN A 136 -10.27 -7.22 -6.47
N LYS A 137 -9.87 -8.32 -7.13
CA LYS A 137 -10.10 -9.68 -6.64
C LYS A 137 -9.35 -9.95 -5.34
N LEU A 138 -8.08 -9.51 -5.25
CA LEU A 138 -7.29 -9.63 -4.03
C LEU A 138 -7.99 -8.96 -2.84
N TYR A 139 -8.41 -7.70 -2.99
CA TYR A 139 -9.06 -6.97 -1.90
C TYR A 139 -10.38 -7.63 -1.48
N SER A 140 -11.18 -8.09 -2.44
CA SER A 140 -12.43 -8.83 -2.14
C SER A 140 -12.15 -10.10 -1.34
N VAL A 141 -11.14 -10.89 -1.72
CA VAL A 141 -10.74 -12.11 -0.99
C VAL A 141 -10.21 -11.79 0.42
N LEU A 142 -9.58 -10.62 0.59
CA LEU A 142 -9.11 -10.15 1.88
C LEU A 142 -10.22 -9.51 2.73
N GLY A 143 -11.49 -9.60 2.34
CA GLY A 143 -12.62 -9.11 3.12
C GLY A 143 -12.76 -7.59 3.11
N PHE A 144 -12.23 -6.93 2.08
CA PHE A 144 -12.57 -5.54 1.81
C PHE A 144 -13.93 -5.44 1.13
N GLU A 145 -14.72 -4.46 1.55
CA GLU A 145 -16.04 -4.16 1.02
C GLU A 145 -15.99 -2.83 0.26
N ALA A 146 -16.77 -2.73 -0.82
CA ALA A 146 -16.86 -1.50 -1.59
C ALA A 146 -17.53 -0.38 -0.77
N VAL A 147 -17.02 0.84 -0.88
CA VAL A 147 -17.56 2.01 -0.19
C VAL A 147 -17.63 3.21 -1.15
N GLU A 148 -18.33 4.26 -0.73
CA GLU A 148 -18.32 5.55 -1.41
C GLU A 148 -16.91 6.18 -1.37
N PRO A 149 -16.59 7.08 -2.32
CA PRO A 149 -15.32 7.81 -2.33
C PRO A 149 -15.05 8.52 -0.99
N TYR A 150 -13.87 8.26 -0.42
CA TYR A 150 -13.41 8.90 0.82
C TYR A 150 -12.28 9.92 0.60
N ASN A 151 -11.82 10.05 -0.65
CA ASN A 151 -10.86 11.05 -1.09
C ASN A 151 -11.26 11.56 -2.49
N TYR A 152 -10.75 12.72 -2.88
CA TYR A 152 -10.88 13.21 -4.25
C TYR A 152 -9.89 12.46 -5.16
N ASN A 153 -10.41 11.85 -6.23
CA ASN A 153 -9.60 11.23 -7.28
C ASN A 153 -10.19 11.62 -8.65
N PRO A 154 -9.44 12.39 -9.48
CA PRO A 154 -9.88 12.79 -10.81
C PRO A 154 -9.77 11.67 -11.85
N ILE A 155 -9.13 10.52 -11.56
CA ILE A 155 -9.13 9.40 -12.50
C ILE A 155 -10.53 8.80 -12.54
N PRO A 156 -11.11 8.56 -13.74
CA PRO A 156 -12.35 7.82 -13.87
C PRO A 156 -12.21 6.37 -13.38
N ASP A 157 -13.34 5.73 -13.08
CA ASP A 157 -13.41 4.29 -12.78
C ASP A 157 -12.54 3.83 -11.59
N VAL A 158 -12.40 4.67 -10.57
CA VAL A 158 -11.77 4.31 -9.30
C VAL A 158 -12.79 3.60 -8.42
N ARG A 159 -12.37 2.49 -7.83
CA ARG A 159 -13.11 1.75 -6.81
C ARG A 159 -12.49 1.98 -5.45
N TYR A 160 -13.35 2.24 -4.48
CA TYR A 160 -12.97 2.49 -3.10
C TYR A 160 -13.42 1.32 -2.25
N PHE A 161 -12.57 0.96 -1.30
CA PHE A 161 -12.80 -0.18 -0.43
C PHE A 161 -12.47 0.18 1.01
N SER A 162 -13.16 -0.47 1.95
CA SER A 162 -12.80 -0.44 3.37
C SER A 162 -12.86 -1.84 4.00
N ARG A 163 -12.12 -2.03 5.08
CA ARG A 163 -12.17 -3.24 5.90
C ARG A 163 -11.96 -2.87 7.37
N ARG A 164 -12.83 -3.39 8.24
CA ARG A 164 -12.62 -3.35 9.69
C ARG A 164 -11.44 -4.25 10.09
N LEU A 165 -10.59 -3.73 10.97
CA LEU A 165 -9.38 -4.41 11.48
C LEU A 165 -9.64 -5.03 12.86
#